data_AF-A0A9P5NWA0-F1
#
_entry.id   AF-A0A9P5NWA0-F1
#
_cell.length_a   1.000
_cell.length_b   1.000
_cell.length_c   1.000
_cell.angle_alpha   90.00
_cell.angle_beta   90.00
_cell.angle_gamma   90.00
#
_symmetry.space_group_name_H-M   'P 1'
#
loop_
_entity.id
_entity.type
_entity.pdbx_description
1 polymer ?
#
loop_
_entity_poly.entity_id
_entity_poly.type
_entity_poly.pdbx_seq_one_letter_code
_entity_poly.pdbx_strand_id
1 'polypeptide(L)'
;MKLKTKLLSIDAATIGVIAHFIRFPSKSPLGMLIRKNVIPAIAMLQQKYPLRMTCFFPTEFLQSFYVTQDVNCTNLVMMDTIFDSFKLFNDFIKARDWDAWVECQLQVELPGGPSLDLLNTGLFMPVDFSAAIKAAREAGPCGRCMLSDNNNYLPTPPRDASPATPSRPTAPATPMMMATPMATPQAQQPIGHPQSSSHVLAGEEEDDISESDDEVTPLDWNSSMDDELLYMFKVNFKPQLDYNTRVFYLTDYEGRFEETERQRGFAAKANYPETLEEFEKWYRKQLTSGKRPNCQTFLGLDYRIIEGHQQHIWCSSCLMVPEIHQEWVQSSFYCRSFYTTEGWRRPVNTSLNVPRLSKEIKDNQEVYQMLLDALCPVFEWIYTTLKHLFPDTFLSLSISVQFLPNSTMSPMYPFAGFILNINVSTCMHRDTGDKDICLVLVISDCVGRELVLVEPSVVLRMRSGDVVVFPSKAFTHLNLHFKGKHISLVLHTDKCMKGWEKNGNGWLDNATFRFVMDDDDHYSGHR
;
A
#
# COMPACT_ATOMS: atom_id res chain seq x y z
N MET A 1 13.14 -20.97 -16.78
CA MET A 1 11.98 -20.57 -15.95
C MET A 1 12.25 -20.62 -14.44
N LYS A 2 12.64 -21.78 -13.85
CA LYS A 2 12.84 -21.91 -12.38
C LYS A 2 13.78 -20.88 -11.72
N LEU A 3 14.84 -20.44 -12.41
CA LEU A 3 15.76 -19.43 -11.88
C LEU A 3 15.11 -18.03 -11.81
N LYS A 4 14.32 -17.66 -12.81
CA LYS A 4 13.58 -16.39 -12.84
C LYS A 4 12.58 -16.33 -11.69
N THR A 5 11.83 -17.40 -11.45
CA THR A 5 10.90 -17.51 -10.32
C THR A 5 11.62 -17.36 -8.97
N LYS A 6 12.80 -17.97 -8.80
CA LYS A 6 13.60 -17.84 -7.58
C LYS A 6 14.21 -16.45 -7.36
N LEU A 7 14.56 -15.74 -8.42
CA LEU A 7 15.06 -14.36 -8.33
C LEU A 7 13.93 -13.38 -8.00
N LEU A 8 12.74 -13.62 -8.56
CA LEU A 8 11.54 -12.82 -8.27
C LEU A 8 11.01 -13.00 -6.85
N SER A 9 11.34 -14.12 -6.18
CA SER A 9 10.94 -14.38 -4.79
C SER A 9 11.90 -13.82 -3.73
N ILE A 10 12.99 -13.16 -4.13
CA ILE A 10 13.94 -12.55 -3.17
C ILE A 10 13.36 -11.21 -2.71
N ASP A 11 13.29 -11.00 -1.39
CA ASP A 11 12.81 -9.74 -0.84
C ASP A 11 13.80 -8.58 -1.10
N ALA A 12 13.28 -7.35 -1.11
CA ALA A 12 14.05 -6.16 -1.44
C ALA A 12 15.25 -5.92 -0.49
N ALA A 13 15.15 -6.27 0.79
CA ALA A 13 16.25 -6.08 1.73
C ALA A 13 17.40 -7.04 1.41
N THR A 14 17.06 -8.31 1.11
CA THR A 14 18.05 -9.28 0.63
C THR A 14 18.69 -8.86 -0.70
N ILE A 15 17.92 -8.30 -1.63
CA ILE A 15 18.46 -7.73 -2.88
C ILE A 15 19.46 -6.61 -2.59
N GLY A 16 19.12 -5.68 -1.69
CA GLY A 16 20.01 -4.59 -1.29
C GLY A 16 21.33 -5.09 -0.68
N VAL A 17 21.26 -6.10 0.19
CA VAL A 17 22.45 -6.74 0.77
C VAL A 17 23.30 -7.42 -0.30
N ILE A 18 22.68 -8.15 -1.23
CA ILE A 18 23.41 -8.79 -2.35
C ILE A 18 24.08 -7.73 -3.22
N ALA A 19 23.37 -6.64 -3.56
CA ALA A 19 23.92 -5.53 -4.34
C ALA A 19 25.12 -4.88 -3.64
N HIS A 20 25.06 -4.70 -2.32
CA HIS A 20 26.21 -4.26 -1.51
C HIS A 20 27.41 -5.19 -1.64
N PHE A 21 27.20 -6.50 -1.48
CA PHE A 21 28.29 -7.47 -1.57
C PHE A 21 28.87 -7.57 -2.98
N ILE A 22 28.07 -7.39 -4.03
CA ILE A 22 28.56 -7.36 -5.41
C ILE A 22 29.40 -6.10 -5.66
N ARG A 23 28.92 -4.92 -5.23
CA ARG A 23 29.63 -3.65 -5.48
C ARG A 23 30.88 -3.50 -4.60
N PHE A 24 30.81 -3.96 -3.35
CA PHE A 24 31.91 -3.91 -2.37
C PHE A 24 32.12 -5.28 -1.69
N PRO A 25 32.73 -6.26 -2.39
CA PRO A 25 32.89 -7.60 -1.84
C PRO A 25 33.92 -7.61 -0.70
N SER A 26 33.45 -7.73 0.53
CA SER A 26 34.32 -7.84 1.72
C SER A 26 35.14 -9.15 1.74
N LYS A 27 35.96 -9.35 2.78
CA LYS A 27 36.67 -10.61 3.03
C LYS A 27 35.80 -11.73 3.65
N SER A 28 34.48 -11.52 3.78
CA SER A 28 33.55 -12.55 4.23
C SER A 28 33.49 -13.72 3.23
N PRO A 29 32.98 -14.90 3.62
CA PRO A 29 32.83 -16.04 2.69
C PRO A 29 32.08 -15.68 1.40
N LEU A 30 31.01 -14.89 1.50
CA LEU A 30 30.24 -14.42 0.34
C LEU A 30 31.03 -13.42 -0.51
N GLY A 31 31.71 -12.45 0.10
CA GLY A 31 32.54 -11.50 -0.64
C GLY A 31 33.72 -12.19 -1.34
N MET A 32 34.31 -13.22 -0.71
CA MET A 32 35.35 -14.06 -1.31
C MET A 32 34.81 -14.89 -2.49
N LEU A 33 33.57 -15.39 -2.41
CA LEU A 33 32.91 -16.06 -3.54
C LEU A 33 32.75 -15.10 -4.73
N ILE A 34 32.34 -13.85 -4.46
CA ILE A 34 32.18 -12.83 -5.49
C ILE A 34 33.53 -12.48 -6.12
N ARG A 35 34.57 -12.22 -5.32
CA ARG A 35 35.93 -11.93 -5.81
C ARG A 35 36.52 -13.06 -6.64
N LYS A 36 36.35 -14.31 -6.20
CA LYS A 36 37.01 -15.46 -6.85
C LYS A 36 36.28 -15.99 -8.06
N ASN A 37 34.95 -15.85 -8.11
CA ASN A 37 34.14 -16.51 -9.12
C ASN A 37 33.34 -15.52 -9.96
N VAL A 38 32.63 -14.58 -9.33
CA VAL A 38 31.68 -13.70 -10.03
C VAL A 38 32.41 -12.64 -10.83
N ILE A 39 33.36 -11.92 -10.22
CA ILE A 39 34.11 -10.85 -10.90
C ILE A 39 34.91 -11.41 -12.11
N PRO A 40 35.69 -12.50 -11.98
CA PRO A 40 36.43 -13.05 -13.12
C PRO A 40 35.50 -13.57 -14.23
N ALA A 41 34.35 -14.15 -13.87
CA ALA A 41 33.36 -14.57 -14.86
C ALA A 41 32.76 -13.38 -15.62
N ILE A 42 32.46 -12.26 -14.94
CA ILE A 42 31.99 -11.03 -15.57
C ILE A 42 33.07 -10.44 -16.48
N ALA A 43 34.33 -10.38 -16.02
CA ALA A 43 35.45 -9.89 -16.83
C ALA A 43 35.60 -10.71 -18.13
N MET A 44 35.53 -12.04 -18.03
CA MET A 44 35.58 -12.93 -19.19
C MET A 44 34.38 -12.74 -20.13
N LEU A 45 33.17 -12.58 -19.58
CA LEU A 45 31.96 -12.34 -20.38
C LEU A 45 32.04 -11.00 -21.10
N GLN A 46 32.53 -9.95 -20.44
CA GLN A 46 32.74 -8.62 -21.03
C GLN A 46 33.72 -8.65 -22.20
N GLN A 47 34.78 -9.46 -22.11
CA GLN A 47 35.74 -9.64 -23.20
C GLN A 47 35.12 -10.36 -24.40
N LYS A 48 34.30 -11.37 -24.14
CA LYS A 48 33.73 -12.24 -25.19
C LYS A 48 32.48 -11.65 -25.84
N TYR A 49 31.71 -10.89 -25.07
CA TYR A 49 30.39 -10.39 -25.44
C TYR A 49 30.22 -8.96 -24.92
N PRO A 50 30.83 -7.97 -25.61
CA PRO A 50 30.65 -6.58 -25.22
C PRO A 50 29.17 -6.21 -25.31
N LEU A 51 28.62 -5.75 -24.20
CA LEU A 51 27.24 -5.29 -24.07
C LEU A 51 27.20 -3.78 -24.12
N ARG A 52 26.16 -3.23 -24.74
CA ARG A 52 25.93 -1.80 -24.85
C ARG A 52 24.72 -1.41 -24.01
N MET A 53 24.66 -0.17 -23.52
CA MET A 53 23.52 0.26 -22.72
C MET A 53 22.23 0.32 -23.53
N THR A 54 22.34 0.54 -24.83
CA THR A 54 21.22 0.45 -25.79
C THR A 54 20.64 -0.96 -25.90
N CYS A 55 21.34 -2.02 -25.45
CA CYS A 55 20.76 -3.35 -25.32
C CYS A 55 19.62 -3.40 -24.29
N PHE A 56 19.71 -2.58 -23.25
CA PHE A 56 18.83 -2.66 -22.07
C PHE A 56 17.83 -1.53 -22.02
N PHE A 57 18.20 -0.36 -22.54
CA PHE A 57 17.41 0.86 -22.47
C PHE A 57 17.26 1.49 -23.85
N PRO A 58 16.07 2.02 -24.20
CA PRO A 58 15.92 2.82 -25.40
C PRO A 58 16.89 4.01 -25.41
N THR A 59 17.41 4.36 -26.59
CA THR A 59 18.34 5.48 -26.76
C THR A 59 17.76 6.78 -26.20
N GLU A 60 16.45 7.00 -26.39
CA GLU A 60 15.73 8.19 -25.91
C GLU A 60 15.71 8.28 -24.38
N PHE A 61 15.66 7.12 -23.70
CA PHE A 61 15.76 7.04 -22.25
C PHE A 61 17.15 7.42 -21.79
N LEU A 62 18.20 6.86 -22.39
CA LEU A 62 19.59 7.19 -22.04
C LEU A 62 19.90 8.68 -22.28
N GLN A 63 19.42 9.24 -23.40
CA GLN A 63 19.56 10.66 -23.71
C GLN A 63 18.91 11.58 -22.66
N SER A 64 17.84 11.12 -21.99
CA SER A 64 17.21 11.90 -20.92
C SER A 64 18.12 12.09 -19.68
N PHE A 65 19.16 11.26 -19.56
CA PHE A 65 20.21 11.36 -18.53
C PHE A 65 21.51 11.96 -19.07
N TYR A 66 21.45 12.71 -20.18
CA TYR A 66 22.61 13.32 -20.84
C TYR A 66 23.64 12.32 -21.37
N VAL A 67 23.26 11.06 -21.55
CA VAL A 67 24.09 10.04 -22.17
C VAL A 67 23.96 10.19 -23.69
N THR A 68 24.87 10.97 -24.28
CA THR A 68 24.82 11.32 -25.72
C THR A 68 25.46 10.27 -26.62
N GLN A 69 26.22 9.34 -26.04
CA GLN A 69 26.90 8.26 -26.74
C GLN A 69 26.47 6.93 -26.16
N ASP A 70 26.32 5.93 -27.02
CA ASP A 70 26.00 4.60 -26.56
C ASP A 70 27.16 4.00 -25.75
N VAL A 71 26.88 3.74 -24.47
CA VAL A 71 27.88 3.37 -23.47
C VAL A 71 28.12 1.87 -23.50
N ASN A 72 29.38 1.50 -23.68
CA ASN A 72 29.81 0.12 -23.49
C ASN A 72 29.75 -0.25 -22.00
N CYS A 73 29.05 -1.32 -21.65
CA CYS A 73 28.90 -1.80 -20.28
C CYS A 73 30.23 -2.30 -19.65
N THR A 74 31.31 -2.40 -20.43
CA THR A 74 32.67 -2.59 -19.88
C THR A 74 33.21 -1.34 -19.18
N ASN A 75 32.70 -0.15 -19.52
CA ASN A 75 33.05 1.09 -18.82
C ASN A 75 32.25 1.22 -17.52
N LEU A 76 32.70 0.52 -16.48
CA LEU A 76 32.03 0.49 -15.18
C LEU A 76 31.87 1.88 -14.54
N VAL A 77 32.77 2.83 -14.83
CA VAL A 77 32.68 4.21 -14.30
C VAL A 77 31.51 4.95 -14.94
N MET A 78 31.37 4.84 -16.26
CA MET A 78 30.24 5.45 -16.97
C MET A 78 28.93 4.77 -16.60
N MET A 79 28.92 3.44 -16.43
CA MET A 79 27.77 2.69 -15.94
C MET A 79 27.31 3.19 -14.57
N ASP A 80 28.23 3.29 -13.61
CA ASP A 80 27.91 3.81 -12.28
C ASP A 80 27.36 5.25 -12.38
N THR A 81 27.94 6.10 -13.23
CA THR A 81 27.42 7.46 -13.48
C THR A 81 25.97 7.46 -13.99
N ILE A 82 25.63 6.57 -14.92
CA ILE A 82 24.26 6.44 -15.44
C ILE A 82 23.32 5.98 -14.33
N PHE A 83 23.65 4.91 -13.61
CA PHE A 83 22.77 4.42 -12.56
C PHE A 83 22.65 5.43 -11.41
N ASP A 84 23.71 6.16 -11.06
CA ASP A 84 23.70 7.17 -10.01
C ASP A 84 22.80 8.35 -10.42
N SER A 85 22.68 8.62 -11.73
CA SER A 85 21.74 9.63 -12.25
C SER A 85 20.27 9.28 -12.03
N PHE A 86 19.93 8.00 -11.79
CA PHE A 86 18.54 7.59 -11.63
C PHE A 86 17.89 8.08 -10.34
N LYS A 87 18.65 8.59 -9.35
CA LYS A 87 18.20 9.12 -8.03
C LYS A 87 17.22 8.28 -7.19
N LEU A 88 16.60 7.24 -7.77
CA LEU A 88 15.55 6.39 -7.21
C LEU A 88 16.11 5.04 -6.75
N PHE A 89 17.21 4.57 -7.34
CA PHE A 89 17.73 3.21 -7.13
C PHE A 89 19.05 3.15 -6.36
N ASN A 90 19.81 4.25 -6.29
CA ASN A 90 21.21 4.20 -5.88
C ASN A 90 21.51 4.69 -4.47
N ASP A 91 20.52 5.27 -3.78
CA ASP A 91 20.68 5.72 -2.38
C ASP A 91 21.02 4.57 -1.43
N PHE A 92 20.79 3.33 -1.86
CA PHE A 92 21.04 2.13 -1.07
C PHE A 92 22.29 1.37 -1.49
N ILE A 93 23.20 1.88 -2.33
CA ILE A 93 24.33 1.07 -2.81
C ILE A 93 25.67 1.69 -2.39
N LYS A 94 26.53 0.90 -1.73
CA LYS A 94 27.90 1.32 -1.36
C LYS A 94 28.72 1.70 -2.61
N ALA A 95 29.69 2.58 -2.44
CA ALA A 95 30.72 2.82 -3.44
C ALA A 95 31.38 1.49 -3.88
N ARG A 96 31.79 1.44 -5.15
CA ARG A 96 32.43 0.25 -5.73
C ARG A 96 33.83 0.06 -5.17
N ASP A 97 34.16 -1.16 -4.78
CA ASP A 97 35.53 -1.55 -4.46
C ASP A 97 36.32 -1.71 -5.75
N TRP A 98 36.98 -0.64 -6.19
CA TRP A 98 37.72 -0.65 -7.46
C TRP A 98 38.91 -1.62 -7.46
N ASP A 99 39.52 -1.91 -6.31
CA ASP A 99 40.59 -2.89 -6.22
C ASP A 99 40.05 -4.30 -6.48
N ALA A 100 38.85 -4.62 -5.99
CA ALA A 100 38.20 -5.89 -6.28
C ALA A 100 37.81 -6.03 -7.76
N TRP A 101 37.42 -4.93 -8.40
CA TRP A 101 36.90 -4.90 -9.77
C TRP A 101 37.96 -4.57 -10.84
N VAL A 102 39.24 -4.51 -10.48
CA VAL A 102 40.34 -4.12 -11.38
C VAL A 102 40.42 -4.96 -12.66
N GLU A 103 40.07 -6.25 -12.58
CA GLU A 103 40.07 -7.15 -13.76
C GLU A 103 39.04 -6.73 -14.82
N CYS A 104 37.93 -6.11 -14.40
CA CYS A 104 36.90 -5.60 -15.31
C CYS A 104 37.22 -4.19 -15.86
N GLN A 105 38.27 -3.53 -15.36
CA GLN A 105 38.69 -2.21 -15.87
C GLN A 105 39.62 -2.33 -17.09
N LEU A 106 40.15 -3.51 -17.36
CA LEU A 106 41.02 -3.73 -18.51
C LEU A 106 40.23 -3.43 -19.78
N GLN A 107 40.67 -2.40 -20.52
CA GLN A 107 40.03 -2.03 -21.77
C GLN A 107 40.06 -3.22 -22.73
N VAL A 108 38.87 -3.68 -23.08
CA VAL A 108 38.70 -4.71 -24.10
C VAL A 108 38.76 -4.00 -25.45
N GLU A 109 39.80 -4.25 -26.23
CA GLU A 109 39.78 -3.93 -27.66
C GLU A 109 38.62 -4.70 -28.27
N LEU A 110 37.58 -3.98 -28.72
CA LEU A 110 36.39 -4.59 -29.27
C LEU A 110 36.79 -5.46 -30.47
N PRO A 111 36.67 -6.80 -30.38
CA PRO A 111 36.83 -7.61 -31.57
C PRO A 111 35.74 -7.17 -32.54
N GLY A 112 36.07 -6.94 -33.82
CA GLY A 112 35.13 -6.56 -34.88
C GLY A 112 34.07 -7.62 -35.21
N GLY A 113 33.75 -8.51 -34.26
CA GLY A 113 32.70 -9.50 -34.34
C GLY A 113 31.31 -8.92 -34.05
N PRO A 114 30.25 -9.68 -34.36
CA PRO A 114 28.87 -9.24 -34.15
C PRO A 114 28.59 -9.01 -32.67
N SER A 115 28.08 -7.81 -32.37
CA SER A 115 27.59 -7.45 -31.03
C SER A 115 26.44 -8.36 -30.60
N LEU A 116 26.34 -8.62 -29.28
CA LEU A 116 25.23 -9.40 -28.71
C LEU A 116 23.85 -8.72 -28.93
N ASP A 117 23.85 -7.46 -29.40
CA ASP A 117 22.68 -6.71 -29.87
C ASP A 117 21.76 -7.53 -30.79
N LEU A 118 22.34 -8.41 -31.63
CA LEU A 118 21.61 -9.26 -32.57
C LEU A 118 20.81 -10.40 -31.92
N LEU A 119 21.15 -10.81 -30.70
CA LEU A 119 20.43 -11.85 -29.96
C LEU A 119 19.26 -11.29 -29.13
N ASN A 120 19.11 -9.97 -29.08
CA ASN A 120 18.24 -9.29 -28.12
C ASN A 120 16.83 -8.99 -28.63
N THR A 121 16.50 -9.30 -29.89
CA THR A 121 15.18 -9.05 -30.48
C THR A 121 14.06 -9.97 -29.96
N GLY A 122 14.36 -10.96 -29.11
CA GLY A 122 13.37 -11.93 -28.62
C GLY A 122 13.34 -12.19 -27.11
N LEU A 123 14.28 -11.66 -26.31
CA LEU A 123 14.42 -12.04 -24.88
C LEU A 123 13.87 -11.01 -23.88
N PHE A 124 13.64 -9.77 -24.31
CA PHE A 124 13.04 -8.72 -23.48
C PHE A 124 11.80 -8.17 -24.17
N MET A 125 10.64 -8.28 -23.52
CA MET A 125 9.52 -7.44 -23.91
C MET A 125 9.90 -5.99 -23.65
N PRO A 126 9.67 -5.05 -24.59
CA PRO A 126 10.00 -3.66 -24.39
C PRO A 126 9.26 -3.16 -23.14
N VAL A 127 10.03 -2.79 -22.12
CA VAL A 127 9.52 -2.10 -20.95
C VAL A 127 9.10 -0.70 -21.41
N ASP A 128 7.85 -0.32 -21.20
CA ASP A 128 7.36 1.00 -21.57
C ASP A 128 7.96 2.06 -20.63
N PHE A 129 8.98 2.75 -21.12
CA PHE A 129 9.65 3.84 -20.40
C PHE A 129 9.03 5.22 -20.66
N SER A 130 7.89 5.31 -21.36
CA SER A 130 7.28 6.61 -21.73
C SER A 130 7.03 7.53 -20.53
N ALA A 131 6.56 6.97 -19.41
CA ALA A 131 6.34 7.69 -18.16
C ALA A 131 7.65 8.18 -17.52
N ALA A 132 8.70 7.34 -17.52
CA ALA A 132 10.00 7.70 -16.97
C ALA A 132 10.72 8.77 -17.81
N ILE A 133 10.63 8.67 -19.14
CA ILE A 133 11.16 9.68 -20.07
C ILE A 133 10.46 11.03 -19.88
N LYS A 134 9.13 11.01 -19.68
CA LYS A 134 8.35 12.22 -19.39
C LYS A 134 8.81 12.87 -18.07
N ALA A 135 8.95 12.07 -17.00
CA ALA A 135 9.43 12.55 -15.71
C ALA A 135 10.86 13.13 -15.76
N ALA A 136 11.78 12.48 -16.47
CA ALA A 136 13.15 12.96 -16.65
C ALA A 136 13.21 14.31 -17.41
N ARG A 137 12.36 14.48 -18.42
CA ARG A 137 12.25 15.76 -19.17
C ARG A 137 11.66 16.88 -18.32
N GLU A 138 10.69 16.56 -17.46
CA GLU A 138 10.03 17.52 -16.57
C GLU A 138 10.91 17.96 -15.40
N ALA A 139 11.86 17.13 -14.96
CA ALA A 139 12.79 17.45 -13.88
C ALA A 139 13.80 18.57 -14.22
N GLY A 140 14.02 18.85 -15.51
CA GLY A 140 14.94 19.89 -16.00
C GLY A 140 16.43 19.63 -15.67
N PRO A 141 17.37 20.40 -16.25
CA PRO A 141 18.79 20.23 -15.97
C PRO A 141 19.10 20.63 -14.52
N CYS A 142 19.53 19.67 -13.70
CA CYS A 142 20.18 19.97 -12.44
C CYS A 142 21.51 20.68 -12.76
N GLY A 143 21.77 21.81 -12.09
CA GLY A 143 22.78 22.79 -12.47
C GLY A 143 24.15 22.25 -12.90
N ARG A 144 24.53 22.61 -14.14
CA ARG A 144 25.87 23.04 -14.61
C ARG A 144 27.10 22.44 -13.89
N CYS A 145 27.49 21.22 -14.27
CA CYS A 145 28.89 20.82 -14.24
C CYS A 145 29.43 20.85 -15.67
N MET A 146 30.24 21.88 -15.98
CA MET A 146 31.00 21.95 -17.23
C MET A 146 32.09 20.87 -17.17
N LEU A 147 31.95 19.81 -17.96
CA LEU A 147 33.09 18.98 -18.35
C LEU A 147 33.87 19.77 -19.41
N SER A 148 35.03 20.30 -19.03
CA SER A 148 36.01 20.80 -19.99
C SER A 148 36.78 19.62 -20.55
N ASP A 149 36.80 19.51 -21.88
CA ASP A 149 37.68 18.62 -22.62
C ASP A 149 39.14 18.90 -22.25
N ASN A 150 39.80 17.93 -21.59
CA ASN A 150 41.24 17.74 -21.72
C ASN A 150 41.66 16.34 -21.28
N ASN A 151 42.08 15.55 -22.26
CA ASN A 151 42.97 14.40 -22.08
C ASN A 151 44.27 14.86 -21.42
N ASN A 152 44.60 14.34 -20.22
CA ASN A 152 45.93 13.83 -19.86
C ASN A 152 46.05 13.51 -18.35
N TYR A 153 46.56 12.30 -18.07
CA TYR A 153 47.14 11.77 -16.82
C TYR A 153 46.28 11.80 -15.53
N LEU A 154 45.82 10.61 -15.13
CA LEU A 154 45.42 10.28 -13.77
C LEU A 154 46.65 10.24 -12.84
N PRO A 155 46.68 10.95 -11.69
CA PRO A 155 47.63 10.65 -10.64
C PRO A 155 47.10 9.53 -9.72
N THR A 156 47.95 8.55 -9.44
CA THR A 156 47.75 7.54 -8.39
C THR A 156 47.58 8.19 -7.00
N PRO A 157 46.69 7.68 -6.13
CA PRO A 157 46.58 8.18 -4.76
C PRO A 157 47.72 7.65 -3.86
N PRO A 158 48.12 8.42 -2.84
CA PRO A 158 49.20 8.05 -1.92
C PRO A 158 48.76 6.96 -0.94
N ARG A 159 49.70 6.05 -0.63
CA ARG A 159 49.66 5.19 0.57
C ARG A 159 50.10 6.02 1.78
N ASP A 160 49.41 5.86 2.91
CA ASP A 160 49.97 5.71 4.27
C ASP A 160 48.81 5.67 5.30
N ALA A 161 48.65 4.58 6.07
CA ALA A 161 49.25 4.29 7.38
C ALA A 161 48.50 4.94 8.57
N SER A 162 47.71 4.13 9.28
CA SER A 162 46.95 4.50 10.48
C SER A 162 47.86 4.71 11.71
N PRO A 163 47.56 5.68 12.60
CA PRO A 163 48.04 5.65 13.97
C PRO A 163 46.98 5.12 14.95
N ALA A 164 47.49 4.52 16.03
CA ALA A 164 46.77 3.77 17.06
C ALA A 164 45.88 4.64 17.96
N THR A 165 44.75 4.06 18.39
CA THR A 165 43.82 4.64 19.38
C THR A 165 44.31 4.42 20.81
N PRO A 166 44.33 5.44 21.69
CA PRO A 166 44.57 5.24 23.11
C PRO A 166 43.28 4.87 23.86
N SER A 167 43.41 3.91 24.77
CA SER A 167 42.39 3.36 25.67
C SER A 167 41.78 4.40 26.61
N ARG A 168 40.45 4.39 26.75
CA ARG A 168 39.69 5.22 27.69
C ARG A 168 39.48 4.49 29.03
N PRO A 169 39.59 5.16 30.20
CA PRO A 169 39.41 4.53 31.50
C PRO A 169 37.93 4.33 31.88
N THR A 170 37.67 3.18 32.48
CA THR A 170 36.43 2.79 33.19
C THR A 170 36.19 3.65 34.45
N ALA A 171 34.96 4.15 34.60
CA ALA A 171 34.47 4.78 35.83
C ALA A 171 33.47 3.85 36.56
N PRO A 172 33.34 3.95 37.89
CA PRO A 172 32.79 2.89 38.73
C PRO A 172 31.26 2.93 38.88
N ALA A 173 30.71 1.74 39.15
CA ALA A 173 29.29 1.45 39.37
C ALA A 173 28.74 2.11 40.64
N THR A 174 27.51 2.62 40.54
CA THR A 174 26.70 3.09 41.68
C THR A 174 25.57 2.06 41.93
N PRO A 175 25.24 1.71 43.19
CA PRO A 175 24.37 0.57 43.48
C PRO A 175 22.87 0.91 43.34
N MET A 176 22.12 0.01 42.71
CA MET A 176 20.66 0.05 42.64
C MET A 176 20.03 -0.34 43.98
N MET A 177 19.08 0.46 44.45
CA MET A 177 18.21 0.13 45.58
C MET A 177 17.17 -0.92 45.15
N MET A 178 17.02 -1.94 46.00
CA MET A 178 16.04 -3.01 45.90
C MET A 178 14.62 -2.47 46.15
N ALA A 179 13.70 -2.77 45.22
CA ALA A 179 12.27 -2.60 45.43
C ALA A 179 11.64 -3.94 45.87
N THR A 180 10.92 -3.88 46.99
CA THR A 180 10.15 -4.96 47.62
C THR A 180 8.97 -5.40 46.73
N PRO A 181 8.62 -6.70 46.67
CA PRO A 181 7.49 -7.17 45.86
C PRO A 181 6.15 -6.98 46.60
N MET A 182 5.14 -6.46 45.89
CA MET A 182 3.75 -6.43 46.35
C MET A 182 3.10 -7.80 46.17
N ALA A 183 2.33 -8.18 47.19
CA ALA A 183 1.64 -9.45 47.33
C ALA A 183 0.44 -9.61 46.38
N THR A 184 0.28 -10.84 45.88
CA THR A 184 -0.86 -11.34 45.13
C THR A 184 -2.03 -11.66 46.08
N PRO A 185 -3.28 -11.24 45.81
CA PRO A 185 -4.44 -11.72 46.56
C PRO A 185 -4.88 -13.11 46.08
N GLN A 186 -5.13 -13.98 47.05
CA GLN A 186 -5.61 -15.35 46.89
C GLN A 186 -7.05 -15.40 46.36
N ALA A 187 -7.27 -16.33 45.43
CA ALA A 187 -8.60 -16.75 44.97
C ALA A 187 -9.33 -17.56 46.06
N GLN A 188 -10.55 -17.16 46.39
CA GLN A 188 -11.50 -17.94 47.18
C GLN A 188 -12.37 -18.81 46.27
N GLN A 189 -12.61 -20.04 46.73
CA GLN A 189 -13.37 -21.11 46.10
C GLN A 189 -14.88 -21.07 46.50
N PRO A 190 -15.74 -21.95 45.96
CA PRO A 190 -17.04 -21.60 45.41
C PRO A 190 -18.22 -21.81 46.36
N ILE A 191 -19.34 -21.13 46.08
CA ILE A 191 -20.64 -21.35 46.73
C ILE A 191 -21.73 -21.57 45.68
N GLY A 192 -22.41 -22.71 45.80
CA GLY A 192 -23.88 -22.77 45.68
C GLY A 192 -24.50 -23.11 44.32
N HIS A 193 -24.80 -24.39 44.12
CA HIS A 193 -25.93 -24.85 43.30
C HIS A 193 -27.27 -24.30 43.84
N PRO A 194 -28.27 -24.14 42.95
CA PRO A 194 -29.55 -24.76 43.24
C PRO A 194 -30.10 -25.60 42.09
N GLN A 195 -30.95 -26.54 42.50
CA GLN A 195 -31.56 -27.61 41.74
C GLN A 195 -32.78 -27.13 40.91
N SER A 196 -33.01 -27.86 39.81
CA SER A 196 -34.30 -28.41 39.36
C SER A 196 -35.51 -27.48 39.16
N SER A 197 -35.94 -27.35 37.90
CA SER A 197 -37.33 -27.69 37.55
C SER A 197 -37.43 -28.22 36.13
N SER A 198 -37.76 -29.51 36.03
CA SER A 198 -38.20 -30.19 34.83
C SER A 198 -39.58 -29.69 34.39
N HIS A 199 -39.72 -29.25 33.15
CA HIS A 199 -41.00 -29.29 32.45
C HIS A 199 -40.81 -29.91 31.07
N VAL A 200 -41.39 -31.10 30.94
CA VAL A 200 -41.62 -31.86 29.72
C VAL A 200 -42.83 -31.22 29.02
N LEU A 201 -42.70 -30.81 27.76
CA LEU A 201 -43.78 -30.86 26.79
C LEU A 201 -43.21 -31.23 25.42
N ALA A 202 -43.84 -32.24 24.85
CA ALA A 202 -43.53 -32.89 23.59
C ALA A 202 -44.18 -32.14 22.41
N GLY A 203 -43.61 -32.35 21.22
CA GLY A 203 -44.25 -32.10 19.94
C GLY A 203 -43.41 -31.21 19.02
N GLU A 204 -42.36 -31.77 18.42
CA GLU A 204 -41.78 -31.21 17.20
C GLU A 204 -42.25 -32.12 16.05
N GLU A 205 -43.10 -31.57 15.19
CA GLU A 205 -43.40 -32.10 13.87
C GLU A 205 -42.16 -31.90 13.01
N GLU A 206 -41.62 -32.99 12.46
CA GLU A 206 -40.57 -32.96 11.45
C GLU A 206 -41.19 -32.47 10.13
N ASP A 207 -41.07 -31.17 9.86
CA ASP A 207 -41.31 -30.62 8.53
C ASP A 207 -40.15 -31.02 7.61
N ASP A 208 -40.47 -31.91 6.68
CA ASP A 208 -39.63 -32.44 5.60
C ASP A 208 -39.32 -31.31 4.61
N ILE A 209 -38.29 -30.50 4.90
CA ILE A 209 -37.77 -29.48 3.99
C ILE A 209 -36.97 -30.20 2.91
N SER A 210 -37.59 -30.40 1.75
CA SER A 210 -36.90 -30.82 0.54
C SER A 210 -35.84 -29.77 0.16
N GLU A 211 -34.57 -30.06 0.41
CA GLU A 211 -33.43 -29.36 -0.19
C GLU A 211 -33.50 -29.53 -1.71
N SER A 212 -34.04 -28.53 -2.39
CA SER A 212 -33.83 -28.39 -3.83
C SER A 212 -32.41 -27.87 -4.02
N ASP A 213 -31.53 -28.75 -4.48
CA ASP A 213 -30.20 -28.42 -5.00
C ASP A 213 -30.33 -27.56 -6.26
N ASP A 214 -30.70 -26.28 -6.08
CA ASP A 214 -30.53 -25.27 -7.11
C ASP A 214 -29.03 -25.04 -7.26
N GLU A 215 -28.46 -25.71 -8.27
CA GLU A 215 -27.06 -25.59 -8.68
C GLU A 215 -26.76 -24.12 -9.02
N VAL A 216 -26.25 -23.38 -8.03
CA VAL A 216 -25.86 -21.97 -8.19
C VAL A 216 -24.73 -21.91 -9.20
N THR A 217 -25.05 -21.54 -10.44
CA THR A 217 -24.05 -21.36 -11.49
C THR A 217 -23.03 -20.32 -11.03
N PRO A 218 -21.71 -20.62 -11.05
CA PRO A 218 -20.68 -19.66 -10.66
C PRO A 218 -20.81 -18.38 -11.50
N LEU A 219 -20.82 -17.22 -10.84
CA LEU A 219 -20.85 -15.93 -11.53
C LEU A 219 -19.68 -15.85 -12.52
N ASP A 220 -19.97 -15.64 -13.81
CA ASP A 220 -18.94 -15.39 -14.82
C ASP A 220 -18.47 -13.94 -14.73
N TRP A 221 -17.37 -13.74 -14.02
CA TRP A 221 -16.72 -12.43 -13.87
C TRP A 221 -16.10 -11.90 -15.18
N ASN A 222 -16.02 -12.71 -16.24
CA ASN A 222 -15.39 -12.34 -17.52
C ASN A 222 -16.38 -11.83 -18.58
N SER A 223 -17.69 -11.83 -18.31
CA SER A 223 -18.67 -11.26 -19.24
C SER A 223 -18.39 -9.76 -19.47
N SER A 224 -18.30 -9.33 -20.72
CA SER A 224 -18.01 -7.91 -21.03
C SER A 224 -19.09 -7.01 -20.42
N MET A 225 -18.66 -6.00 -19.68
CA MET A 225 -19.57 -5.00 -19.10
C MET A 225 -20.06 -4.11 -20.24
N ASP A 226 -21.35 -4.18 -20.57
CA ASP A 226 -21.98 -3.16 -21.41
C ASP A 226 -22.25 -1.93 -20.55
N ASP A 227 -21.74 -0.77 -20.98
CA ASP A 227 -21.94 0.55 -20.35
C ASP A 227 -23.44 0.92 -20.20
N GLU A 228 -24.34 0.19 -20.86
CA GLU A 228 -25.80 0.37 -20.84
C GLU A 228 -26.47 0.05 -19.48
N LEU A 229 -25.76 -0.56 -18.53
CA LEU A 229 -26.32 -0.98 -17.25
C LEU A 229 -25.97 -0.06 -16.06
N LEU A 230 -25.35 1.10 -16.28
CA LEU A 230 -24.98 2.05 -15.23
C LEU A 230 -26.17 2.92 -14.78
N TYR A 231 -26.68 2.68 -13.57
CA TYR A 231 -27.71 3.54 -12.94
C TYR A 231 -27.10 4.59 -12.03
N MET A 232 -27.29 5.88 -12.37
CA MET A 232 -26.76 7.01 -11.60
C MET A 232 -27.88 7.85 -10.97
N PHE A 233 -27.91 7.89 -9.63
CA PHE A 233 -28.78 8.79 -8.87
C PHE A 233 -28.10 10.15 -8.63
N LYS A 234 -28.57 11.21 -9.28
CA LYS A 234 -28.08 12.57 -8.98
C LYS A 234 -28.80 13.12 -7.74
N VAL A 235 -28.15 13.15 -6.59
CA VAL A 235 -28.73 13.72 -5.36
C VAL A 235 -28.08 15.05 -4.96
N ASN A 236 -28.85 15.89 -4.26
CA ASN A 236 -28.38 17.20 -3.79
C ASN A 236 -27.62 17.13 -2.44
N PHE A 237 -27.19 15.95 -2.02
CA PHE A 237 -26.49 15.78 -0.74
C PHE A 237 -25.24 16.66 -0.70
N LYS A 238 -24.98 17.30 0.45
CA LYS A 238 -23.84 18.20 0.64
C LYS A 238 -23.09 17.78 1.91
N PRO A 239 -22.08 16.91 1.83
CA PRO A 239 -21.33 16.42 2.99
C PRO A 239 -20.72 17.53 3.83
N GLN A 240 -20.37 18.65 3.21
CA GLN A 240 -19.66 19.78 3.80
C GLN A 240 -20.56 20.67 4.65
N LEU A 241 -21.88 20.44 4.63
CA LEU A 241 -22.77 21.13 5.54
C LEU A 241 -22.45 20.70 6.97
N ASP A 242 -22.35 21.67 7.87
CA ASP A 242 -22.05 21.47 9.29
C ASP A 242 -22.93 20.38 9.94
N TYR A 243 -24.20 20.27 9.52
CA TYR A 243 -25.09 19.20 9.96
C TYR A 243 -24.64 17.79 9.55
N ASN A 244 -24.10 17.63 8.33
CA ASN A 244 -23.62 16.35 7.80
C ASN A 244 -22.16 16.07 8.22
N THR A 245 -21.39 17.09 8.61
CA THR A 245 -20.03 16.90 9.14
C THR A 245 -20.02 16.58 10.62
N ARG A 246 -21.00 17.08 11.40
CA ARG A 246 -21.12 16.84 12.84
C ARG A 246 -21.49 15.40 13.14
N VAL A 247 -20.47 14.67 13.56
CA VAL A 247 -20.61 13.34 14.13
C VAL A 247 -20.89 13.48 15.61
N PHE A 248 -22.15 13.28 16.01
CA PHE A 248 -22.53 13.25 17.42
C PHE A 248 -22.46 11.82 17.95
N TYR A 249 -21.27 11.24 18.06
CA TYR A 249 -21.10 10.10 18.94
C TYR A 249 -20.06 10.41 20.02
N LEU A 250 -20.36 9.92 21.22
CA LEU A 250 -19.53 10.12 22.40
C LEU A 250 -18.12 9.54 22.17
N THR A 251 -17.14 10.16 22.82
CA THR A 251 -15.73 9.74 22.66
C THR A 251 -15.45 8.42 23.37
N ASP A 252 -16.21 8.12 24.43
CA ASP A 252 -16.14 6.83 25.11
C ASP A 252 -16.83 5.73 24.28
N TYR A 253 -16.38 4.50 24.53
CA TYR A 253 -16.83 3.32 23.80
C TYR A 253 -18.31 3.01 24.03
N GLU A 254 -18.79 3.16 25.28
CA GLU A 254 -20.14 2.79 25.70
C GLU A 254 -21.17 3.69 25.02
N GLY A 255 -20.98 5.01 25.06
CA GLY A 255 -21.85 5.95 24.38
C GLY A 255 -21.86 5.78 22.86
N ARG A 256 -20.73 5.40 22.25
CA ARG A 256 -20.69 5.06 20.82
C ARG A 256 -21.46 3.78 20.53
N PHE A 257 -21.35 2.78 21.40
CA PHE A 257 -22.09 1.52 21.27
C PHE A 257 -23.60 1.75 21.41
N GLU A 258 -24.05 2.49 22.41
CA GLU A 258 -25.46 2.83 22.60
C GLU A 258 -26.04 3.59 21.39
N GLU A 259 -25.32 4.59 20.90
CA GLU A 259 -25.74 5.33 19.70
C GLU A 259 -25.74 4.43 18.46
N THR A 260 -24.77 3.50 18.34
CA THR A 260 -24.77 2.49 17.28
C THR A 260 -26.03 1.63 17.33
N GLU A 261 -26.39 1.08 18.50
CA GLU A 261 -27.60 0.26 18.65
C GLU A 261 -28.87 1.07 18.34
N ARG A 262 -28.90 2.35 18.74
CA ARG A 262 -30.00 3.25 18.39
C ARG A 262 -30.14 3.44 16.88
N GLN A 263 -29.02 3.68 16.18
CA GLN A 263 -29.02 3.80 14.72
C GLN A 263 -29.39 2.49 14.03
N ARG A 264 -28.91 1.33 14.53
CA ARG A 264 -29.33 0.00 14.05
C ARG A 264 -30.83 -0.19 14.18
N GLY A 265 -31.42 0.21 15.32
CA GLY A 265 -32.87 0.13 15.55
C GLY A 265 -33.70 0.98 14.58
N PHE A 266 -33.19 2.13 14.14
CA PHE A 266 -33.84 2.94 13.10
C PHE A 266 -33.63 2.36 11.70
N ALA A 267 -32.41 1.93 11.38
CA ALA A 267 -32.07 1.36 10.08
C ALA A 267 -32.76 0.01 9.83
N ALA A 268 -32.99 -0.80 10.87
CA ALA A 268 -33.78 -2.03 10.78
C ALA A 268 -35.24 -1.78 10.36
N LYS A 269 -35.74 -0.54 10.51
CA LYS A 269 -37.08 -0.10 10.09
C LYS A 269 -37.05 0.71 8.79
N ALA A 270 -35.97 0.60 8.01
CA ALA A 270 -35.85 1.30 6.73
C ALA A 270 -37.00 0.91 5.80
N ASN A 271 -37.50 1.90 5.05
CA ASN A 271 -38.52 1.64 4.03
C ASN A 271 -37.83 1.14 2.77
N TYR A 272 -38.25 -0.01 2.24
CA TYR A 272 -37.70 -0.60 1.02
C TYR A 272 -38.71 -0.40 -0.12
N PRO A 273 -38.42 0.45 -1.11
CA PRO A 273 -39.24 0.63 -2.31
C PRO A 273 -39.32 -0.66 -3.14
N GLU A 274 -40.40 -0.82 -3.91
CA GLU A 274 -40.58 -1.99 -4.77
C GLU A 274 -39.84 -1.85 -6.11
N THR A 275 -39.57 -0.60 -6.54
CA THR A 275 -38.87 -0.31 -7.80
C THR A 275 -37.75 0.70 -7.62
N LEU A 276 -36.82 0.70 -8.58
CA LEU A 276 -35.67 1.61 -8.59
C LEU A 276 -36.09 3.07 -8.77
N GLU A 277 -37.12 3.32 -9.57
CA GLU A 277 -37.68 4.66 -9.79
C GLU A 277 -38.32 5.21 -8.52
N GLU A 278 -38.99 4.35 -7.76
CA GLU A 278 -39.57 4.72 -6.47
C GLU A 278 -38.47 5.06 -5.46
N PHE A 279 -37.42 4.24 -5.39
CA PHE A 279 -36.23 4.52 -4.59
C PHE A 279 -35.63 5.87 -4.97
N GLU A 280 -35.37 6.12 -6.25
CA GLU A 280 -34.79 7.38 -6.72
C GLU A 280 -35.67 8.58 -6.31
N LYS A 281 -36.99 8.47 -6.53
CA LYS A 281 -37.95 9.53 -6.19
C LYS A 281 -37.92 9.83 -4.69
N TRP A 282 -37.94 8.79 -3.85
CA TRP A 282 -37.91 8.94 -2.40
C TRP A 282 -36.58 9.49 -1.92
N TYR A 283 -35.48 9.01 -2.49
CA TYR A 283 -34.13 9.43 -2.13
C TYR A 283 -33.85 10.88 -2.52
N ARG A 284 -34.25 11.31 -3.72
CA ARG A 284 -34.21 12.72 -4.15
C ARG A 284 -35.04 13.60 -3.22
N LYS A 285 -36.26 13.17 -2.88
CA LYS A 285 -37.13 13.90 -1.95
C LYS A 285 -36.47 14.05 -0.58
N GLN A 286 -35.90 12.98 -0.03
CA GLN A 286 -35.17 12.97 1.24
C GLN A 286 -34.01 13.98 1.23
N LEU A 287 -33.28 14.05 0.12
CA LEU A 287 -32.07 14.87 0.01
C LEU A 287 -32.27 16.20 -0.70
N THR A 288 -33.52 16.64 -0.90
CA THR A 288 -33.85 17.90 -1.61
C THR A 288 -33.08 19.10 -1.04
N SER A 289 -32.99 19.18 0.29
CA SER A 289 -32.31 20.27 1.00
C SER A 289 -30.79 20.10 1.13
N GLY A 290 -30.25 18.97 0.66
CA GLY A 290 -28.86 18.54 0.85
C GLY A 290 -28.52 18.02 2.24
N LYS A 291 -29.51 17.95 3.14
CA LYS A 291 -29.41 17.33 4.47
C LYS A 291 -30.51 16.28 4.67
N ARG A 292 -30.24 15.31 5.52
CA ARG A 292 -31.24 14.38 6.05
C ARG A 292 -32.28 15.15 6.90
N PRO A 293 -33.59 15.03 6.61
CA PRO A 293 -34.62 15.77 7.35
C PRO A 293 -34.95 15.12 8.70
N ASN A 294 -34.84 13.79 8.81
CA ASN A 294 -35.16 13.04 10.02
C ASN A 294 -34.08 11.98 10.30
N CYS A 295 -33.35 12.12 11.41
CA CYS A 295 -32.27 11.22 11.84
C CYS A 295 -32.72 9.79 12.22
N GLN A 296 -34.03 9.52 12.22
CA GLN A 296 -34.62 8.22 12.54
C GLN A 296 -35.16 7.49 11.31
N THR A 297 -35.24 8.16 10.15
CA THR A 297 -35.81 7.57 8.94
C THR A 297 -34.73 7.18 7.96
N PHE A 298 -34.75 5.93 7.51
CA PHE A 298 -33.81 5.40 6.54
C PHE A 298 -34.56 4.88 5.31
N LEU A 299 -33.90 4.96 4.16
CA LEU A 299 -34.35 4.38 2.91
C LEU A 299 -33.49 3.13 2.62
N GLY A 300 -34.16 2.00 2.43
CA GLY A 300 -33.51 0.74 2.07
C GLY A 300 -33.34 0.64 0.57
N LEU A 301 -32.17 0.22 0.12
CA LEU A 301 -31.91 -0.21 -1.25
C LEU A 301 -31.64 -1.71 -1.24
N ASP A 302 -32.47 -2.46 -1.95
CA ASP A 302 -32.43 -3.91 -1.98
C ASP A 302 -31.87 -4.40 -3.31
N TYR A 303 -30.84 -5.27 -3.29
CA TYR A 303 -30.27 -5.85 -4.52
C TYR A 303 -31.32 -6.42 -5.49
N ARG A 304 -32.49 -6.85 -5.00
CA ARG A 304 -33.58 -7.40 -5.82
C ARG A 304 -34.24 -6.38 -6.74
N ILE A 305 -34.35 -5.12 -6.35
CA ILE A 305 -34.95 -4.07 -7.22
C ILE A 305 -33.98 -3.56 -8.29
N ILE A 306 -32.79 -4.18 -8.33
CA ILE A 306 -31.63 -3.82 -9.13
C ILE A 306 -31.26 -5.01 -10.03
N GLU A 307 -31.85 -6.17 -9.80
CA GLU A 307 -31.51 -7.40 -10.51
C GLU A 307 -31.78 -7.24 -12.01
N GLY A 308 -30.73 -7.43 -12.83
CA GLY A 308 -30.72 -7.09 -14.26
C GLY A 308 -30.01 -5.77 -14.60
N HIS A 309 -29.58 -5.01 -13.59
CA HIS A 309 -28.88 -3.73 -13.73
C HIS A 309 -27.61 -3.70 -12.85
N GLN A 310 -26.52 -3.13 -13.36
CA GLN A 310 -25.30 -2.92 -12.56
C GLN A 310 -25.46 -1.68 -11.70
N GLN A 311 -24.89 -1.69 -10.48
CA GLN A 311 -25.10 -0.59 -9.55
C GLN A 311 -23.86 0.21 -9.18
N HIS A 312 -24.02 1.53 -9.28
CA HIS A 312 -23.10 2.53 -8.75
C HIS A 312 -23.88 3.67 -8.08
N ILE A 313 -23.96 3.68 -6.75
CA ILE A 313 -24.54 4.81 -6.01
C ILE A 313 -23.47 5.89 -5.89
N TRP A 314 -23.50 6.87 -6.81
CA TRP A 314 -22.60 8.02 -6.73
C TRP A 314 -23.25 9.21 -6.03
N CYS A 315 -22.65 9.64 -4.92
CA CYS A 315 -22.97 10.92 -4.28
C CYS A 315 -21.91 11.94 -4.73
N SER A 316 -22.29 12.85 -5.62
CA SER A 316 -21.39 13.72 -6.42
C SER A 316 -20.66 14.84 -5.65
N SER A 317 -20.48 14.69 -4.35
CA SER A 317 -20.03 15.77 -3.49
C SER A 317 -19.35 15.17 -2.25
N CYS A 318 -18.00 15.11 -2.20
CA CYS A 318 -17.17 15.47 -1.02
C CYS A 318 -15.68 15.63 -1.40
N LEU A 319 -15.02 16.71 -0.95
CA LEU A 319 -13.57 16.78 -0.72
C LEU A 319 -13.31 17.49 0.64
N MET A 320 -12.45 16.86 1.47
CA MET A 320 -11.54 17.42 2.52
C MET A 320 -11.93 17.49 4.03
N VAL A 321 -10.91 17.17 4.89
CA VAL A 321 -10.56 17.46 6.34
C VAL A 321 -11.15 16.58 7.53
N PRO A 322 -10.60 16.55 8.79
CA PRO A 322 -9.71 15.48 9.32
C PRO A 322 -10.08 14.75 10.68
N GLU A 323 -9.45 13.58 10.86
CA GLU A 323 -8.84 12.87 12.05
C GLU A 323 -9.58 12.47 13.35
N ILE A 324 -9.56 11.14 13.68
CA ILE A 324 -9.11 10.44 14.93
C ILE A 324 -9.11 8.88 14.73
N HIS A 325 -8.17 8.17 15.37
CA HIS A 325 -7.74 6.75 15.18
C HIS A 325 -8.61 5.62 15.82
N GLN A 326 -8.56 4.40 15.24
CA GLN A 326 -8.71 3.08 15.93
C GLN A 326 -8.20 1.89 15.04
N GLU A 327 -7.90 0.72 15.64
CA GLU A 327 -7.15 -0.44 15.06
C GLU A 327 -8.02 -1.68 14.75
N TRP A 328 -7.65 -2.47 13.71
CA TRP A 328 -8.27 -3.75 13.28
C TRP A 328 -7.24 -4.69 12.61
N VAL A 329 -7.62 -5.94 12.32
CA VAL A 329 -6.81 -6.95 11.58
C VAL A 329 -6.75 -6.55 10.11
N GLN A 330 -5.56 -6.24 9.62
CA GLN A 330 -5.39 -5.45 8.40
C GLN A 330 -4.32 -6.03 7.47
N SER A 331 -4.51 -5.89 6.16
CA SER A 331 -3.52 -6.23 5.13
C SER A 331 -3.25 -4.98 4.28
N SER A 332 -2.56 -4.01 4.87
CA SER A 332 -2.31 -2.71 4.22
C SER A 332 -0.88 -2.25 4.41
N PHE A 333 -0.46 -1.33 3.53
CA PHE A 333 0.68 -0.46 3.78
C PHE A 333 0.28 0.66 4.74
N TYR A 334 0.84 0.64 5.95
CA TYR A 334 0.58 1.65 6.98
C TYR A 334 1.67 2.71 7.02
N CYS A 335 1.27 3.98 7.09
CA CYS A 335 2.18 5.05 7.42
C CYS A 335 1.55 5.95 8.49
N ARG A 336 2.30 6.36 9.52
CA ARG A 336 1.80 7.30 10.54
C ARG A 336 2.57 8.61 10.42
N SER A 337 1.88 9.72 10.20
CA SER A 337 2.53 11.04 10.24
C SER A 337 2.61 11.54 11.68
N PHE A 338 3.80 11.98 12.11
CA PHE A 338 4.00 12.68 13.38
C PHE A 338 4.32 14.14 13.10
N TYR A 339 3.34 15.03 13.27
CA TYR A 339 3.63 16.45 13.42
C TYR A 339 4.02 16.71 14.88
N THR A 340 5.25 17.11 15.13
CA THR A 340 5.61 17.67 16.44
C THR A 340 5.01 19.07 16.54
N THR A 341 3.91 19.22 17.27
CA THR A 341 3.54 20.52 17.83
C THR A 341 4.68 20.99 18.73
N GLU A 342 5.17 22.21 18.51
CA GLU A 342 6.31 22.80 19.21
C GLU A 342 6.24 22.55 20.73
N GLY A 343 7.26 21.89 21.28
CA GLY A 343 7.45 21.76 22.73
C GLY A 343 7.50 20.34 23.30
N TRP A 344 7.01 19.31 22.60
CA TRP A 344 7.08 17.92 23.07
C TRP A 344 7.75 17.00 22.05
N ARG A 345 9.07 16.78 22.20
CA ARG A 345 9.80 15.75 21.44
C ARG A 345 9.43 14.37 21.98
N ARG A 346 8.31 13.80 21.54
CA ARG A 346 8.11 12.35 21.65
C ARG A 346 9.16 11.67 20.76
N PRO A 347 9.85 10.61 21.21
CA PRO A 347 10.74 9.85 20.34
C PRO A 347 9.93 9.38 19.13
N VAL A 348 10.30 9.88 17.95
CA VAL A 348 9.67 9.48 16.70
C VAL A 348 10.16 8.08 16.39
N ASN A 349 9.26 7.10 16.46
CA ASN A 349 9.59 5.77 15.99
C ASN A 349 9.67 5.80 14.46
N THR A 350 10.88 5.99 13.93
CA THR A 350 11.16 6.13 12.50
C THR A 350 10.70 4.93 11.67
N SER A 351 10.57 3.75 12.28
CA SER A 351 9.99 2.57 11.63
C SER A 351 8.50 2.72 11.29
N LEU A 352 7.81 3.72 11.86
CA LEU A 352 6.42 4.09 11.57
C LEU A 352 6.27 5.09 10.42
N ASN A 353 7.37 5.69 9.96
CA ASN A 353 7.34 6.72 8.94
C ASN A 353 7.39 6.15 7.52
N VAL A 354 7.62 4.83 7.35
CA VAL A 354 7.69 4.15 6.06
C VAL A 354 6.46 3.26 5.88
N PRO A 355 5.76 3.33 4.73
CA PRO A 355 4.71 2.36 4.41
C PRO A 355 5.26 0.94 4.53
N ARG A 356 4.58 0.08 5.30
CA ARG A 356 5.02 -1.30 5.53
C ARG A 356 3.88 -2.28 5.46
N LEU A 357 4.20 -3.52 5.07
CA LEU A 357 3.28 -4.65 5.21
C LEU A 357 2.83 -4.80 6.66
N SER A 358 1.56 -5.14 6.83
CA SER A 358 0.97 -5.45 8.12
C SER A 358 1.63 -6.67 8.76
N LYS A 359 1.42 -6.83 10.07
CA LYS A 359 1.97 -7.96 10.81
C LYS A 359 1.31 -9.27 10.34
N GLU A 360 0.03 -9.21 10.05
CA GLU A 360 -0.82 -10.29 9.58
C GLU A 360 -0.28 -10.91 8.29
N ILE A 361 0.11 -10.08 7.32
CA ILE A 361 0.71 -10.56 6.06
C ILE A 361 2.04 -11.25 6.34
N LYS A 362 2.88 -10.68 7.21
CA LYS A 362 4.19 -11.26 7.54
C LYS A 362 4.05 -12.61 8.23
N ASP A 363 3.08 -12.73 9.12
CA ASP A 363 2.85 -13.94 9.91
C ASP A 363 2.07 -15.00 9.09
N ASN A 364 1.37 -14.61 8.02
CA ASN A 364 0.49 -15.50 7.24
C ASN A 364 0.68 -15.35 5.71
N GLN A 365 1.94 -15.36 5.24
CA GLN A 365 2.27 -15.12 3.84
C GLN A 365 1.57 -16.08 2.86
N GLU A 366 1.45 -17.36 3.22
CA GLU A 366 0.79 -18.37 2.38
C GLU A 366 -0.71 -18.06 2.21
N VAL A 367 -1.41 -17.77 3.31
CA VAL A 367 -2.83 -17.39 3.30
C VAL A 367 -3.04 -16.09 2.51
N TYR A 368 -2.13 -15.12 2.68
CA TYR A 368 -2.15 -13.89 1.91
C TYR A 368 -2.02 -14.17 0.40
N GLN A 369 -1.08 -15.02 0.00
CA GLN A 369 -0.92 -15.38 -1.42
C GLN A 369 -2.16 -16.10 -1.96
N MET A 370 -2.74 -17.04 -1.21
CA MET A 370 -4.00 -17.70 -1.58
C MET A 370 -5.15 -16.71 -1.78
N LEU A 371 -5.25 -15.70 -0.91
CA LEU A 371 -6.25 -14.64 -1.05
C LEU A 371 -6.01 -13.81 -2.31
N LEU A 372 -4.75 -13.44 -2.60
CA LEU A 372 -4.42 -12.71 -3.82
C LEU A 372 -4.75 -13.51 -5.07
N ASP A 373 -4.40 -14.80 -5.09
CA ASP A 373 -4.66 -15.68 -6.24
C ASP A 373 -6.17 -15.85 -6.46
N ALA A 374 -6.94 -16.04 -5.38
CA ALA A 374 -8.39 -16.20 -5.43
C ALA A 374 -9.12 -14.92 -5.84
N LEU A 375 -8.63 -13.75 -5.39
CA LEU A 375 -9.25 -12.45 -5.65
C LEU A 375 -8.68 -11.74 -6.88
N CYS A 376 -7.67 -12.31 -7.55
CA CYS A 376 -7.04 -11.68 -8.71
C CYS A 376 -8.06 -11.25 -9.80
N PRO A 377 -9.01 -12.10 -10.23
CA PRO A 377 -10.01 -11.68 -11.22
C PRO A 377 -10.88 -10.50 -10.72
N VAL A 378 -11.20 -10.50 -9.42
CA VAL A 378 -11.98 -9.43 -8.79
C VAL A 378 -11.18 -8.13 -8.75
N PHE A 379 -9.87 -8.18 -8.46
CA PHE A 379 -9.01 -7.00 -8.48
C PHE A 379 -8.83 -6.43 -9.89
N GLU A 380 -8.70 -7.27 -10.91
CA GLU A 380 -8.66 -6.84 -12.31
C GLU A 380 -9.97 -6.16 -12.75
N TRP A 381 -11.10 -6.72 -12.33
CA TRP A 381 -12.41 -6.11 -12.54
C TRP A 381 -12.51 -4.76 -11.84
N ILE A 382 -12.20 -4.68 -10.53
CA ILE A 382 -12.20 -3.42 -9.75
C ILE A 382 -11.29 -2.38 -10.40
N TYR A 383 -10.09 -2.76 -10.86
CA TYR A 383 -9.16 -1.88 -11.55
C TYR A 383 -9.85 -1.23 -12.77
N THR A 384 -10.45 -2.05 -13.63
CA THR A 384 -11.03 -1.60 -14.89
C THR A 384 -12.26 -0.73 -14.64
N THR A 385 -13.14 -1.18 -13.74
CA THR A 385 -14.36 -0.48 -13.34
C THR A 385 -14.06 0.88 -12.69
N LEU A 386 -13.13 0.95 -11.74
CA LEU A 386 -12.79 2.23 -11.09
C LEU A 386 -12.09 3.19 -12.05
N LYS A 387 -11.23 2.70 -12.93
CA LYS A 387 -10.55 3.54 -13.92
C LYS A 387 -11.54 4.18 -14.90
N HIS A 388 -12.56 3.43 -15.29
CA HIS A 388 -13.60 3.91 -16.18
C HIS A 388 -14.56 4.87 -15.47
N LEU A 389 -15.07 4.51 -14.29
CA LEU A 389 -16.14 5.26 -13.61
C LEU A 389 -15.64 6.44 -12.78
N PHE A 390 -14.43 6.35 -12.24
CA PHE A 390 -13.85 7.37 -11.36
C PHE A 390 -12.42 7.73 -11.79
N PRO A 391 -12.18 8.15 -13.04
CA PRO A 391 -10.82 8.35 -13.57
C PRO A 391 -9.98 9.30 -12.72
N ASP A 392 -10.57 10.39 -12.21
CA ASP A 392 -9.88 11.36 -11.37
C ASP A 392 -9.51 10.79 -9.99
N THR A 393 -10.45 10.08 -9.34
CA THR A 393 -10.20 9.42 -8.05
C THR A 393 -9.20 8.27 -8.22
N PHE A 394 -9.33 7.49 -9.28
CA PHE A 394 -8.40 6.44 -9.65
C PHE A 394 -6.99 7.00 -9.80
N LEU A 395 -6.83 8.11 -10.53
CA LEU A 395 -5.54 8.79 -10.70
C LEU A 395 -4.99 9.32 -9.36
N SER A 396 -5.83 9.94 -8.53
CA SER A 396 -5.43 10.43 -7.19
C SER A 396 -4.90 9.30 -6.29
N LEU A 397 -5.59 8.16 -6.27
CA LEU A 397 -5.19 6.98 -5.52
C LEU A 397 -3.90 6.38 -6.09
N SER A 398 -3.83 6.25 -7.41
CA SER A 398 -2.68 5.72 -8.17
C SER A 398 -1.38 6.45 -7.85
N ILE A 399 -1.42 7.78 -7.79
CA ILE A 399 -0.25 8.60 -7.43
C ILE A 399 0.28 8.16 -6.06
N SER A 400 -0.60 8.01 -5.06
CA SER A 400 -0.21 7.55 -3.71
C SER A 400 0.52 6.20 -3.75
N VAL A 401 -0.01 5.24 -4.52
CA VAL A 401 0.53 3.88 -4.59
C VAL A 401 1.88 3.83 -5.32
N GLN A 402 2.11 4.70 -6.29
CA GLN A 402 3.40 4.79 -7.01
C GLN A 402 4.57 5.19 -6.09
N PHE A 403 4.30 5.88 -4.99
CA PHE A 403 5.33 6.21 -4.01
C PHE A 403 5.55 5.11 -2.97
N LEU A 404 4.84 3.99 -3.01
CA LEU A 404 5.12 2.89 -2.06
C LEU A 404 6.60 2.45 -2.18
N PRO A 405 7.29 2.27 -1.05
CA PRO A 405 8.69 1.86 -1.04
C PRO A 405 8.85 0.52 -1.76
N ASN A 406 10.01 0.32 -2.38
CA ASN A 406 10.39 -0.87 -3.17
C ASN A 406 9.69 -1.03 -4.53
N SER A 407 8.98 -0.01 -5.02
CA SER A 407 8.37 -0.01 -6.36
C SER A 407 7.45 -1.20 -6.66
N THR A 408 7.01 -1.94 -5.63
CA THR A 408 6.06 -3.03 -5.80
C THR A 408 4.68 -2.43 -6.02
N MET A 409 4.10 -2.68 -7.20
CA MET A 409 2.71 -2.35 -7.42
C MET A 409 1.85 -3.12 -6.43
N SER A 410 0.93 -2.40 -5.78
CA SER A 410 -0.10 -3.01 -4.96
C SER A 410 -0.92 -3.99 -5.81
N PRO A 411 -1.21 -5.22 -5.34
CA PRO A 411 -1.96 -6.23 -6.11
C PRO A 411 -3.41 -5.84 -6.38
N MET A 412 -3.84 -4.73 -5.81
CA MET A 412 -5.20 -4.20 -5.73
C MET A 412 -5.22 -2.72 -6.16
N TYR A 413 -4.29 -2.37 -7.06
CA TYR A 413 -4.18 -1.04 -7.63
C TYR A 413 -5.55 -0.55 -8.16
N PRO A 414 -5.98 0.68 -7.85
CA PRO A 414 -5.19 1.81 -7.37
C PRO A 414 -5.14 1.94 -5.84
N PHE A 415 -5.63 0.98 -5.07
CA PHE A 415 -5.58 1.03 -3.60
C PHE A 415 -4.24 0.56 -3.05
N ALA A 416 -3.86 1.09 -1.88
CA ALA A 416 -2.62 0.71 -1.21
C ALA A 416 -2.77 -0.54 -0.32
N GLY A 417 -3.98 -0.93 0.07
CA GLY A 417 -4.18 -2.04 0.99
C GLY A 417 -5.64 -2.46 1.13
N PHE A 418 -5.87 -3.69 1.60
CA PHE A 418 -7.21 -4.19 1.96
C PHE A 418 -7.32 -4.56 3.44
N ILE A 419 -8.54 -4.73 3.90
CA ILE A 419 -8.92 -5.33 5.17
C ILE A 419 -9.88 -6.47 4.86
N LEU A 420 -9.70 -7.61 5.52
CA LEU A 420 -10.61 -8.74 5.45
C LEU A 420 -11.37 -8.84 6.77
N ASN A 421 -12.63 -8.43 6.78
CA ASN A 421 -13.49 -8.56 7.95
C ASN A 421 -14.17 -9.93 7.93
N ILE A 422 -14.00 -10.73 8.99
CA ILE A 422 -14.61 -12.05 9.13
C ILE A 422 -15.54 -12.04 10.35
N ASN A 423 -16.83 -12.26 10.11
CA ASN A 423 -17.91 -12.24 11.10
C ASN A 423 -17.91 -10.98 11.98
N VAL A 424 -17.60 -9.83 11.37
CA VAL A 424 -17.60 -8.54 12.05
C VAL A 424 -18.90 -7.81 11.78
N SER A 425 -19.48 -7.23 12.83
CA SER A 425 -20.48 -6.16 12.74
C SER A 425 -19.88 -4.90 13.35
N THR A 426 -19.60 -3.90 12.51
CA THR A 426 -18.90 -2.69 12.96
C THR A 426 -19.82 -1.76 13.73
N CYS A 427 -19.30 -1.15 14.80
CA CYS A 427 -19.94 0.00 15.42
C CYS A 427 -19.89 1.20 14.48
N MET A 428 -20.70 2.22 14.72
CA MET A 428 -20.68 3.41 13.88
C MET A 428 -19.31 4.11 13.93
N HIS A 429 -18.75 4.38 12.77
CA HIS A 429 -17.46 5.04 12.64
C HIS A 429 -17.32 5.74 11.29
N ARG A 430 -16.29 6.57 11.18
CA ARG A 430 -15.75 7.08 9.92
C ARG A 430 -14.32 6.60 9.81
N ASP A 431 -13.90 6.18 8.62
CA ASP A 431 -12.50 5.85 8.37
C ASP A 431 -11.74 7.15 8.10
N THR A 432 -11.54 7.92 9.17
CA THR A 432 -10.84 9.21 9.06
C THR A 432 -9.39 9.05 8.59
N GLY A 433 -8.86 7.82 8.61
CA GLY A 433 -7.57 7.42 8.06
C GLY A 433 -7.54 7.38 6.54
N ASP A 434 -8.67 7.33 5.85
CA ASP A 434 -8.71 7.11 4.40
C ASP A 434 -8.44 8.38 3.60
N LYS A 435 -7.73 8.26 2.48
CA LYS A 435 -7.35 9.37 1.60
C LYS A 435 -8.55 9.95 0.88
N ASP A 436 -9.35 9.13 0.18
CA ASP A 436 -10.43 9.57 -0.72
C ASP A 436 -11.69 8.70 -0.60
N ILE A 437 -11.67 7.50 -1.18
CA ILE A 437 -12.77 6.54 -1.20
C ILE A 437 -12.36 5.23 -0.55
N CYS A 438 -13.37 4.49 -0.10
CA CYS A 438 -13.29 3.12 0.35
C CYS A 438 -14.20 2.27 -0.54
N LEU A 439 -13.76 1.05 -0.84
CA LEU A 439 -14.54 0.06 -1.57
C LEU A 439 -14.82 -1.12 -0.64
N VAL A 440 -16.08 -1.53 -0.53
CA VAL A 440 -16.48 -2.72 0.23
C VAL A 440 -17.10 -3.73 -0.71
N LEU A 441 -16.49 -4.90 -0.81
CA LEU A 441 -17.02 -6.09 -1.47
C LEU A 441 -17.59 -7.04 -0.41
N VAL A 442 -18.83 -7.47 -0.58
CA VAL A 442 -19.48 -8.42 0.33
C VAL A 442 -19.27 -9.84 -0.16
N ILE A 443 -18.79 -10.72 0.73
CA ILE A 443 -18.64 -12.16 0.49
C ILE A 443 -19.34 -12.87 1.63
N SER A 444 -20.62 -13.18 1.48
CA SER A 444 -21.40 -13.60 2.63
C SER A 444 -22.52 -14.56 2.29
N ASP A 445 -22.71 -15.52 3.19
CA ASP A 445 -23.87 -16.38 3.25
C ASP A 445 -24.54 -16.15 4.61
N CYS A 446 -25.33 -15.08 4.69
CA CYS A 446 -26.02 -14.68 5.91
C CYS A 446 -27.26 -13.83 5.62
N VAL A 447 -28.09 -13.66 6.65
CA VAL A 447 -29.21 -12.72 6.67
C VAL A 447 -28.90 -11.56 7.61
N GLY A 448 -29.48 -10.39 7.34
CA GLY A 448 -29.06 -9.12 7.97
C GLY A 448 -27.78 -8.59 7.34
N ARG A 449 -26.92 -7.92 8.12
CA ARG A 449 -25.60 -7.33 7.75
C ARG A 449 -25.61 -5.98 7.06
N GLU A 450 -26.79 -5.46 6.70
CA GLU A 450 -26.91 -4.33 5.79
C GLU A 450 -25.96 -3.18 6.17
N LEU A 451 -25.28 -2.63 5.16
CA LEU A 451 -24.39 -1.49 5.35
C LEU A 451 -25.24 -0.23 5.47
N VAL A 452 -25.12 0.46 6.59
CA VAL A 452 -25.87 1.69 6.84
C VAL A 452 -24.95 2.89 6.62
N LEU A 453 -25.38 3.83 5.77
CA LEU A 453 -24.75 5.14 5.60
C LEU A 453 -25.63 6.19 6.31
N VAL A 454 -25.16 6.72 7.44
CA VAL A 454 -25.99 7.46 8.39
C VAL A 454 -26.44 8.82 7.86
N GLU A 455 -25.52 9.61 7.31
CA GLU A 455 -25.82 10.96 6.80
C GLU A 455 -26.64 10.94 5.51
N PRO A 456 -26.35 10.06 4.54
CA PRO A 456 -27.24 9.86 3.39
C PRO A 456 -28.59 9.23 3.79
N SER A 457 -28.66 8.58 4.97
CA SER A 457 -29.82 7.82 5.48
C SER A 457 -30.23 6.66 4.58
N VAL A 458 -29.23 5.91 4.13
CA VAL A 458 -29.44 4.75 3.26
C VAL A 458 -29.01 3.48 3.97
N VAL A 459 -29.79 2.43 3.80
CA VAL A 459 -29.46 1.06 4.21
C VAL A 459 -29.29 0.24 2.96
N LEU A 460 -28.10 -0.33 2.77
CA LEU A 460 -27.73 -1.10 1.58
C LEU A 460 -27.84 -2.58 1.91
N ARG A 461 -28.83 -3.25 1.33
CA ARG A 461 -28.94 -4.71 1.37
C ARG A 461 -28.24 -5.29 0.16
N MET A 462 -27.03 -5.77 0.41
CA MET A 462 -26.11 -6.30 -0.59
C MET A 462 -26.07 -7.84 -0.55
N ARG A 463 -26.04 -8.49 -1.70
CA ARG A 463 -25.76 -9.93 -1.82
C ARG A 463 -24.26 -10.21 -1.89
N SER A 464 -23.88 -11.49 -1.83
CA SER A 464 -22.49 -11.88 -2.07
C SER A 464 -22.07 -11.48 -3.49
N GLY A 465 -20.87 -10.92 -3.64
CA GLY A 465 -20.35 -10.38 -4.89
C GLY A 465 -20.66 -8.90 -5.14
N ASP A 466 -21.60 -8.31 -4.40
CA ASP A 466 -21.92 -6.88 -4.57
C ASP A 466 -20.80 -5.99 -4.02
N VAL A 467 -20.60 -4.86 -4.69
CA VAL A 467 -19.60 -3.86 -4.36
C VAL A 467 -20.23 -2.50 -4.12
N VAL A 468 -19.78 -1.80 -3.07
CA VAL A 468 -20.12 -0.40 -2.81
C VAL A 468 -18.86 0.43 -2.69
N VAL A 469 -18.88 1.62 -3.29
CA VAL A 469 -17.80 2.61 -3.23
C VAL A 469 -18.34 3.88 -2.60
N PHE A 470 -17.70 4.38 -1.55
CA PHE A 470 -18.13 5.60 -0.87
C PHE A 470 -16.97 6.31 -0.17
N PRO A 471 -17.08 7.62 0.11
CA PRO A 471 -16.08 8.35 0.90
C PRO A 471 -16.24 8.02 2.39
N SER A 472 -15.61 6.93 2.84
CA SER A 472 -15.65 6.43 4.23
C SER A 472 -15.25 7.45 5.30
N LYS A 473 -14.35 8.37 4.98
CA LYS A 473 -13.97 9.49 5.84
C LYS A 473 -15.09 10.52 6.06
N ALA A 474 -16.04 10.60 5.12
CA ALA A 474 -17.11 11.59 5.12
C ALA A 474 -18.43 11.03 5.64
N PHE A 475 -18.67 9.72 5.50
CA PHE A 475 -19.90 9.07 5.91
C PHE A 475 -19.67 8.19 7.13
N THR A 476 -20.44 8.46 8.18
CA THR A 476 -20.55 7.55 9.29
C THR A 476 -21.28 6.30 8.82
N HIS A 477 -20.68 5.16 9.06
CA HIS A 477 -21.20 3.89 8.61
C HIS A 477 -21.07 2.80 9.67
N LEU A 478 -21.95 1.81 9.58
CA LEU A 478 -22.03 0.66 10.49
C LEU A 478 -22.68 -0.51 9.76
N ASN A 479 -22.56 -1.71 10.32
CA ASN A 479 -23.32 -2.88 9.88
C ASN A 479 -24.50 -3.12 10.81
N LEU A 480 -25.63 -3.56 10.25
CA LEU A 480 -26.67 -4.21 11.05
C LEU A 480 -26.15 -5.55 11.61
N HIS A 481 -26.84 -6.06 12.63
CA HIS A 481 -26.61 -7.41 13.13
C HIS A 481 -26.93 -8.44 12.04
N PHE A 482 -26.27 -9.61 12.10
CA PHE A 482 -26.44 -10.66 11.09
C PHE A 482 -26.45 -12.04 11.73
N LYS A 483 -27.01 -13.02 11.00
CA LYS A 483 -26.97 -14.44 11.33
C LYS A 483 -26.44 -15.21 10.12
N GLY A 484 -25.36 -15.98 10.31
CA GLY A 484 -24.68 -16.74 9.25
C GLY A 484 -23.19 -16.40 9.20
N LYS A 485 -22.55 -16.64 8.05
CA LYS A 485 -21.14 -16.33 7.81
C LYS A 485 -21.04 -15.04 6.99
N HIS A 486 -20.42 -14.02 7.57
CA HIS A 486 -20.23 -12.72 6.93
C HIS A 486 -18.75 -12.48 6.70
N ILE A 487 -18.36 -12.25 5.44
CA ILE A 487 -17.03 -11.74 5.10
C ILE A 487 -17.23 -10.47 4.29
N SER A 488 -16.39 -9.46 4.54
CA SER A 488 -16.29 -8.30 3.65
C SER A 488 -14.84 -7.97 3.38
N LEU A 489 -14.53 -7.72 2.12
CA LEU A 489 -13.24 -7.23 1.67
C LEU A 489 -13.33 -5.71 1.50
N VAL A 490 -12.50 -4.97 2.22
CA VAL A 490 -12.49 -3.51 2.23
C VAL A 490 -11.20 -3.01 1.62
N LEU A 491 -11.23 -2.27 0.51
CA LEU A 491 -10.05 -1.68 -0.12
C LEU A 491 -9.96 -0.19 0.22
N HIS A 492 -8.78 0.27 0.64
CA HIS A 492 -8.55 1.66 0.98
C HIS A 492 -7.10 2.10 0.72
N THR A 493 -6.88 3.41 0.83
CA THR A 493 -5.56 4.02 0.82
C THR A 493 -5.47 5.00 1.97
N ASP A 494 -4.47 4.83 2.83
CA ASP A 494 -4.26 5.71 3.99
C ASP A 494 -3.90 7.15 3.54
N LYS A 495 -4.54 8.15 4.14
CA LYS A 495 -4.26 9.57 3.90
C LYS A 495 -2.83 9.97 4.26
N CYS A 496 -2.16 9.22 5.14
CA CYS A 496 -0.77 9.47 5.53
C CYS A 496 0.18 9.29 4.33
N MET A 497 -0.29 8.64 3.26
CA MET A 497 0.39 8.62 1.97
C MET A 497 0.58 10.03 1.39
N LYS A 498 -0.26 11.02 1.73
CA LYS A 498 -0.05 12.41 1.28
C LYS A 498 1.26 13.01 1.76
N GLY A 499 1.66 12.72 3.00
CA GLY A 499 2.95 13.18 3.51
C GLY A 499 4.11 12.42 2.84
N TRP A 500 3.87 11.15 2.50
CA TRP A 500 4.83 10.34 1.74
C TRP A 500 5.01 10.85 0.30
N GLU A 501 3.92 11.18 -0.40
CA GLU A 501 3.92 11.84 -1.71
C GLU A 501 4.67 13.17 -1.69
N LYS A 502 4.49 13.95 -0.61
CA LYS A 502 5.07 15.30 -0.51
C LYS A 502 6.58 15.30 -0.32
N ASN A 503 7.09 14.50 0.62
CA ASN A 503 8.52 14.50 0.97
C ASN A 503 8.96 13.19 1.64
N GLY A 504 8.29 12.08 1.33
CA GLY A 504 8.54 10.80 1.98
C GLY A 504 8.28 10.87 3.48
N ASN A 505 7.29 11.63 3.98
CA ASN A 505 7.10 11.89 5.42
C ASN A 505 8.37 12.39 6.12
N GLY A 506 9.06 13.34 5.48
CA GLY A 506 10.32 13.92 5.97
C GLY A 506 11.56 13.07 5.69
N TRP A 507 11.43 11.94 4.99
CA TRP A 507 12.58 11.11 4.59
C TRP A 507 13.42 11.76 3.49
N LEU A 508 12.81 12.53 2.59
CA LEU A 508 13.53 13.14 1.47
C LEU A 508 14.67 14.06 1.94
N ASP A 509 14.48 14.72 3.09
CA ASP A 509 15.43 15.68 3.68
C ASP A 509 16.19 15.12 4.89
N ASN A 510 16.04 13.82 5.20
CA ASN A 510 16.65 13.23 6.39
C ASN A 510 18.17 13.03 6.20
N ALA A 511 18.94 14.02 6.66
CA ALA A 511 20.40 14.04 6.59
C ALA A 511 21.10 12.93 7.42
N THR A 512 20.40 12.26 8.33
CA THR A 512 20.95 11.13 9.12
C THR A 512 20.83 9.77 8.41
N PHE A 513 20.04 9.69 7.34
CA PHE A 513 19.99 8.53 6.43
C PHE A 513 20.49 8.85 5.01
N ARG A 514 20.59 10.13 4.62
CA ARG A 514 21.70 10.52 3.74
C ARG A 514 22.96 10.15 4.50
N PHE A 515 23.89 9.46 3.87
CA PHE A 515 25.13 9.05 4.51
C PHE A 515 25.77 10.21 5.27
N VAL A 516 26.50 9.87 6.33
CA VAL A 516 27.72 10.60 6.72
C VAL A 516 28.39 10.98 5.40
N MET A 517 28.25 12.25 5.00
CA MET A 517 29.23 12.84 4.10
C MET A 517 30.52 12.63 4.87
N ASP A 518 31.47 11.90 4.29
CA ASP A 518 32.81 11.82 4.85
C ASP A 518 33.21 13.25 5.24
N ASP A 519 33.62 13.43 6.50
CA ASP A 519 34.06 14.70 7.10
C ASP A 519 35.35 15.24 6.43
N ASP A 520 35.58 14.98 5.15
CA ASP A 520 36.75 15.39 4.38
C ASP A 520 36.58 16.73 3.66
N ASP A 521 35.39 17.35 3.70
CA ASP A 521 35.25 18.76 3.31
C ASP A 521 35.63 19.68 4.48
N HIS A 522 36.94 19.77 4.71
CA HIS A 522 37.56 20.93 5.34
C HIS A 522 37.26 22.19 4.54
N TYR A 523 36.08 22.78 4.76
CA TYR A 523 35.78 24.14 4.36
C TYR A 523 36.46 25.10 5.33
N SER A 524 37.70 25.45 5.05
CA SER A 524 38.34 26.63 5.62
C SER A 524 37.66 27.87 5.07
N GLY A 525 36.58 28.31 5.73
CA GLY A 525 35.86 29.53 5.41
C GLY A 525 35.58 30.33 6.66
N HIS A 526 36.33 31.42 6.85
CA HIS A 526 36.15 32.41 7.90
C HIS A 526 34.69 32.88 8.06
N ARG A 527 34.14 32.72 9.26
CA ARG A 527 33.62 33.83 10.09
C ARG A 527 33.54 33.45 11.55
#